data_AF-A0A444HTE5-F1
#
_entry.id   AF-A0A444HTE5-F1
#
_cell.length_a   1.000
_cell.length_b   1.000
_cell.length_c   1.000
_cell.angle_alpha   90.00
_cell.angle_beta   90.00
_cell.angle_gamma   90.00
#
_symmetry.space_group_name_H-M   'P 1'
#
loop_
_entity.id
_entity.type
_entity.pdbx_description
1 polymer ?
#
loop_
_entity_poly.entity_id
_entity_poly.type
_entity_poly.pdbx_seq_one_letter_code
_entity_poly.pdbx_strand_id
1 'polypeptide(L)'
;MFEWLSVSGIRFGLDGLKTGWRFLRRNKRNLSPQEKIKLRLKWQPEFQQWWYRQVKGKLTPEIVIRDLRRLDEYPDIKPSRRTSSWFRALIMQTYERGIVISLAYGNLTEDENGKWRHTNHTFKEDGPRCVLAGFIPYDFIDNVDWDGDRYYYSPNVFCYFDGERHSPFERVMYCQMWDFDGVPQVRELGMYKDISRYSKRHGVPTFS
;
A
#
# COMPACT_ATOMS: atom_id res chain seq x y z
N MET A 1 -40.72 35.77 14.27
CA MET A 1 -40.54 34.88 13.10
C MET A 1 -39.05 34.63 12.87
N PHE A 2 -38.35 33.92 13.77
CA PHE A 2 -36.95 33.49 13.57
C PHE A 2 -36.62 32.39 14.60
N GLU A 3 -37.15 31.19 14.41
CA GLU A 3 -36.73 29.99 15.16
C GLU A 3 -36.61 28.78 14.22
N TRP A 4 -35.74 28.87 13.21
CA TRP A 4 -35.45 27.73 12.31
C TRP A 4 -33.98 27.69 11.86
N LEU A 5 -33.03 28.07 12.73
CA LEU A 5 -31.67 27.57 12.62
C LEU A 5 -31.57 26.31 13.47
N SER A 6 -32.05 25.18 12.92
CA SER A 6 -31.95 23.90 13.63
C SER A 6 -30.48 23.66 13.98
N VAL A 7 -30.22 23.31 15.24
CA VAL A 7 -28.88 22.95 15.75
C VAL A 7 -28.19 21.91 14.83
N SER A 8 -28.99 21.13 14.11
CA SER A 8 -28.54 20.19 13.09
C SER A 8 -27.91 20.88 11.87
N GLY A 9 -28.50 21.96 11.33
CA GLY A 9 -27.95 22.71 10.18
C GLY A 9 -26.61 23.37 10.48
N ILE A 10 -26.42 23.88 11.71
CA ILE A 10 -25.15 24.45 12.17
C ILE A 10 -24.09 23.35 12.32
N ARG A 11 -24.45 22.17 12.86
CA ARG A 11 -23.55 21.01 12.91
C ARG A 11 -23.15 20.51 11.53
N PHE A 12 -24.08 20.38 10.60
CA PHE A 12 -23.79 19.97 9.21
C PHE A 12 -22.89 20.98 8.50
N GLY A 13 -23.09 22.29 8.71
CA GLY A 13 -22.23 23.34 8.18
C GLY A 13 -20.80 23.29 8.76
N LEU A 14 -20.67 23.08 10.08
CA LEU A 14 -19.38 22.93 10.75
C LEU A 14 -18.63 21.65 10.35
N ASP A 15 -19.34 20.54 10.16
CA ASP A 15 -18.75 19.28 9.69
C ASP A 15 -18.34 19.36 8.21
N GLY A 16 -19.13 20.06 7.38
CA GLY A 16 -18.76 20.39 6.00
C GLY A 16 -17.49 21.25 5.94
N LEU A 17 -17.41 22.31 6.76
CA LEU A 17 -16.23 23.18 6.88
C LEU A 17 -15.00 22.43 7.43
N LYS A 18 -15.16 21.59 8.46
CA LYS A 18 -14.05 20.76 8.98
C LYS A 18 -13.56 19.75 7.96
N THR A 19 -14.46 19.16 7.18
CA THR A 19 -14.11 18.21 6.12
C THR A 19 -13.40 18.91 4.97
N GLY A 20 -13.91 20.08 4.54
CA GLY A 20 -13.26 20.94 3.54
C GLY A 20 -11.89 21.42 4.00
N TRP A 21 -11.74 21.83 5.25
CA TRP A 21 -10.46 22.28 5.81
C TRP A 21 -9.45 21.14 5.99
N ARG A 22 -9.90 19.92 6.37
CA ARG A 22 -9.04 18.72 6.37
C ARG A 22 -8.62 18.29 4.97
N PHE A 23 -9.48 18.50 3.97
CA PHE A 23 -9.16 18.21 2.57
C PHE A 23 -8.19 19.25 2.00
N LEU A 24 -8.34 20.53 2.35
CA LEU A 24 -7.40 21.61 2.00
C LEU A 24 -6.06 21.50 2.75
N ARG A 25 -6.07 20.96 3.98
CA ARG A 25 -4.86 20.57 4.74
C ARG A 25 -4.26 19.23 4.30
N ARG A 26 -4.70 18.63 3.17
CA ARG A 26 -3.91 17.59 2.52
C ARG A 26 -2.61 18.24 2.05
N ASN A 27 -1.59 18.17 2.90
CA ASN A 27 -0.24 18.54 2.52
C ASN A 27 0.36 17.43 1.64
N LYS A 28 -0.30 17.11 0.52
CA LYS A 28 0.25 16.19 -0.47
C LYS A 28 1.52 16.84 -1.02
N ARG A 29 2.60 16.07 -1.07
CA ARG A 29 3.87 16.57 -1.60
C ARG A 29 3.67 16.93 -3.07
N ASN A 30 3.72 18.22 -3.38
CA ASN A 30 3.71 18.71 -4.76
C ASN A 30 5.14 18.70 -5.28
N LEU A 31 5.54 17.59 -5.89
CA LEU A 31 6.83 17.46 -6.55
C LEU A 31 6.74 17.88 -8.03
N SER A 32 7.67 18.72 -8.46
CA SER A 32 7.93 18.97 -9.87
C SER A 32 8.41 17.69 -10.58
N PRO A 33 8.25 17.60 -11.92
CA PRO A 33 8.76 16.47 -12.69
C PRO A 33 10.26 16.20 -12.47
N GLN A 34 11.07 17.25 -12.35
CA GLN A 34 12.52 17.17 -12.14
C GLN A 34 12.85 16.54 -10.79
N GLU A 35 12.12 16.91 -9.73
CA GLU A 35 12.31 16.34 -8.40
C GLU A 35 11.90 14.86 -8.35
N LYS A 36 10.82 14.49 -9.04
CA LYS A 36 10.42 13.07 -9.17
C LYS A 36 11.53 12.26 -9.84
N ILE A 37 12.08 12.74 -10.95
CA ILE A 37 13.20 12.08 -11.63
C ILE A 37 14.41 11.96 -10.70
N LYS A 38 14.75 13.03 -9.96
CA LYS A 38 15.85 13.00 -8.98
C LYS A 38 15.65 11.94 -7.91
N LEU A 39 14.44 11.80 -7.37
CA LEU A 39 14.12 10.77 -6.37
C LEU A 39 14.20 9.35 -6.96
N ARG A 40 13.75 9.15 -8.20
CA ARG A 40 13.86 7.86 -8.88
C ARG A 40 15.31 7.48 -9.12
N LEU A 41 16.11 8.38 -9.67
CA LEU A 41 17.54 8.15 -9.91
C LEU A 41 18.30 7.90 -8.60
N LYS A 42 17.87 8.51 -7.50
CA LYS A 42 18.42 8.23 -6.17
C LYS A 42 18.05 6.83 -5.69
N TRP A 43 16.76 6.50 -5.65
CA TRP A 43 16.27 5.33 -4.92
C TRP A 43 16.25 4.04 -5.72
N GLN A 44 16.05 4.12 -7.03
CA GLN A 44 16.00 2.94 -7.88
C GLN A 44 17.26 2.06 -7.77
N PRO A 45 18.49 2.58 -7.96
CA PRO A 45 19.68 1.74 -7.87
C PRO A 45 19.87 1.14 -6.46
N GLU A 46 19.62 1.92 -5.42
CA GLU A 46 19.75 1.49 -4.02
C GLU A 46 18.82 0.31 -3.70
N PHE A 47 17.53 0.45 -4.02
CA PHE A 47 16.55 -0.63 -3.78
C PHE A 47 16.81 -1.84 -4.67
N GLN A 48 17.19 -1.65 -5.93
CA GLN A 48 17.52 -2.76 -6.83
C GLN A 48 18.72 -3.55 -6.32
N GLN A 49 19.79 -2.87 -5.93
CA GLN A 49 20.99 -3.50 -5.42
C GLN A 49 20.73 -4.20 -4.07
N TRP A 50 20.00 -3.55 -3.16
CA TRP A 50 19.62 -4.17 -1.90
C TRP A 50 18.77 -5.41 -2.11
N TRP A 51 17.69 -5.32 -2.91
CA TRP A 51 16.80 -6.45 -3.17
C TRP A 51 17.53 -7.61 -3.85
N TYR A 52 18.38 -7.33 -4.84
CA TYR A 52 19.18 -8.35 -5.50
C TYR A 52 20.12 -9.08 -4.52
N ARG A 53 20.74 -8.36 -3.57
CA ARG A 53 21.53 -8.98 -2.50
C ARG A 53 20.69 -9.90 -1.62
N GLN A 54 19.48 -9.49 -1.25
CA GLN A 54 18.58 -10.32 -0.44
C GLN A 54 18.19 -11.60 -1.19
N VAL A 55 17.73 -11.47 -2.45
CA VAL A 55 17.32 -12.61 -3.29
C VAL A 55 18.48 -13.59 -3.49
N LYS A 56 19.65 -13.10 -3.92
CA LYS A 56 20.84 -13.94 -4.12
C LYS A 56 21.31 -14.61 -2.83
N GLY A 57 21.21 -13.89 -1.71
CA GLY A 57 21.54 -14.39 -0.38
C GLY A 57 20.48 -15.33 0.22
N LYS A 58 19.33 -15.53 -0.45
CA LYS A 58 18.16 -16.26 0.06
C LYS A 58 17.68 -15.71 1.42
N LEU A 59 17.84 -14.41 1.61
CA LEU A 59 17.40 -13.68 2.79
C LEU A 59 15.99 -13.14 2.58
N THR A 60 15.25 -13.00 3.68
CA THR A 60 13.92 -12.40 3.65
C THR A 60 14.04 -10.89 3.40
N PRO A 61 13.50 -10.35 2.30
CA PRO A 61 13.61 -8.93 1.95
C PRO A 61 12.59 -8.08 2.73
N GLU A 62 12.67 -8.15 4.05
CA GLU A 62 11.79 -7.43 4.95
C GLU A 62 12.20 -5.97 5.16
N ILE A 63 11.22 -5.08 5.22
CA ILE A 63 11.38 -3.66 5.52
C ILE A 63 10.31 -3.18 6.51
N VAL A 64 10.62 -2.08 7.21
CA VAL A 64 9.68 -1.32 8.02
C VAL A 64 9.33 -0.05 7.27
N ILE A 65 8.06 0.17 6.97
CA ILE A 65 7.58 1.38 6.30
C ILE A 65 7.03 2.33 7.34
N ARG A 66 7.46 3.60 7.31
CA ARG A 66 7.11 4.62 8.30
C ARG A 66 6.63 5.91 7.63
N ASP A 67 5.53 6.46 8.12
CA ASP A 67 5.00 7.75 7.68
C ASP A 67 5.81 8.89 8.26
N LEU A 68 6.43 9.69 7.39
CA LEU A 68 7.26 10.83 7.77
C LEU A 68 6.49 11.88 8.59
N ARG A 69 5.17 11.97 8.45
CA ARG A 69 4.36 12.95 9.18
C ARG A 69 3.94 12.49 10.58
N ARG A 70 4.22 11.23 10.91
CA ARG A 70 3.79 10.57 12.16
C ARG A 70 4.95 9.77 12.77
N LEU A 71 6.17 10.29 12.68
CA LEU A 71 7.38 9.60 13.14
C LEU A 71 7.34 9.25 14.64
N ASP A 72 6.77 10.14 15.45
CA ASP A 72 6.66 10.00 16.92
C ASP A 72 5.67 8.90 17.36
N GLU A 73 4.89 8.33 16.43
CA GLU A 73 3.97 7.24 16.76
C GLU A 73 4.67 5.89 16.84
N TYR A 74 5.86 5.73 16.26
CA TYR A 74 6.65 4.50 16.29
C TYR A 74 7.51 4.42 17.56
N PRO A 75 7.65 3.24 18.20
CA PRO A 75 7.23 1.90 17.74
C PRO A 75 5.81 1.51 18.15
N ASP A 76 5.10 2.36 18.88
CA ASP A 76 3.79 2.01 19.41
C ASP A 76 2.72 2.00 18.30
N ILE A 77 1.61 1.28 18.51
CA ILE A 77 0.48 1.29 17.58
C ILE A 77 -0.72 1.87 18.30
N LYS A 78 -1.16 3.05 17.86
CA LYS A 78 -2.41 3.65 18.34
C LYS A 78 -3.58 3.10 17.51
N PRO A 79 -4.60 2.51 18.14
CA PRO A 79 -5.77 2.02 17.41
C PRO A 79 -6.46 3.20 16.72
N SER A 80 -6.56 3.14 15.39
CA SER A 80 -7.18 4.19 14.59
C SER A 80 -7.89 3.60 13.38
N ARG A 81 -8.88 4.33 12.85
CA ARG A 81 -9.54 3.98 11.58
C ARG A 81 -8.68 4.26 10.34
N ARG A 82 -7.50 4.85 10.51
CA ARG A 82 -6.56 5.17 9.41
C ARG A 82 -5.55 4.04 9.27
N THR A 83 -4.89 3.98 8.12
CA THR A 83 -3.68 3.17 7.95
C THR A 83 -2.70 3.50 9.08
N SER A 84 -2.12 2.46 9.67
CA SER A 84 -1.07 2.59 10.69
C SER A 84 -0.01 3.58 10.22
N SER A 85 0.59 4.34 11.14
CA SER A 85 1.72 5.24 10.85
C SER A 85 2.98 4.48 10.48
N TRP A 86 3.02 3.18 10.77
CA TRP A 86 4.09 2.30 10.32
C TRP A 86 3.60 0.84 10.22
N PHE A 87 4.27 0.03 9.42
CA PHE A 87 4.04 -1.41 9.32
C PHE A 87 5.23 -2.13 8.69
N ARG A 88 5.35 -3.44 8.94
CA ARG A 88 6.33 -4.32 8.31
C ARG A 88 5.77 -4.91 7.01
N ALA A 89 6.64 -5.09 6.02
CA ALA A 89 6.27 -5.72 4.76
C ALA A 89 7.49 -6.35 4.09
N LEU A 90 7.25 -7.25 3.13
CA LEU A 90 8.32 -7.81 2.30
C LEU A 90 8.35 -7.10 0.95
N ILE A 91 9.54 -6.70 0.50
CA ILE A 91 9.74 -6.25 -0.87
C ILE A 91 9.71 -7.47 -1.79
N MET A 92 8.74 -7.49 -2.70
CA MET A 92 8.60 -8.57 -3.68
C MET A 92 9.50 -8.34 -4.88
N GLN A 93 9.52 -7.11 -5.40
CA GLN A 93 10.36 -6.69 -6.52
C GLN A 93 10.47 -5.15 -6.56
N THR A 94 11.33 -4.64 -7.42
CA THR A 94 11.33 -3.23 -7.84
C THR A 94 10.65 -3.09 -9.20
N TYR A 95 10.17 -1.90 -9.54
CA TYR A 95 9.63 -1.56 -10.87
C TYR A 95 10.05 -0.14 -11.25
N GLU A 96 9.75 0.29 -12.48
CA GLU A 96 10.22 1.57 -13.05
C GLU A 96 10.03 2.78 -12.13
N ARG A 97 8.93 2.83 -11.37
CA ARG A 97 8.58 4.01 -10.55
C ARG A 97 8.73 3.78 -9.05
N GLY A 98 9.10 2.58 -8.58
CA GLY A 98 9.12 2.30 -7.15
C GLY A 98 9.38 0.85 -6.74
N ILE A 99 8.87 0.49 -5.57
CA ILE A 99 8.93 -0.86 -5.01
C ILE A 99 7.54 -1.49 -4.90
N VAL A 100 7.50 -2.81 -5.04
CA VAL A 100 6.31 -3.64 -4.84
C VAL A 100 6.46 -4.38 -3.52
N ILE A 101 5.51 -4.22 -2.62
CA ILE A 101 5.52 -4.89 -1.32
C ILE A 101 4.35 -5.85 -1.17
N SER A 102 4.51 -6.89 -0.36
CA SER A 102 3.40 -7.77 0.03
C SER A 102 2.58 -7.15 1.16
N LEU A 103 1.25 -7.27 1.06
CA LEU A 103 0.30 -6.83 2.08
C LEU A 103 -0.44 -8.01 2.70
N ALA A 104 -0.88 -8.96 1.87
CA ALA A 104 -1.59 -10.15 2.30
C ALA A 104 -1.47 -11.26 1.25
N TYR A 105 -1.64 -12.51 1.66
CA TYR A 105 -1.76 -13.65 0.75
C TYR A 105 -3.23 -14.04 0.60
N GLY A 106 -3.59 -14.56 -0.57
CA GLY A 106 -4.92 -15.08 -0.81
C GLY A 106 -5.02 -15.97 -2.03
N ASN A 107 -6.25 -16.31 -2.41
CA ASN A 107 -6.54 -17.11 -3.58
C ASN A 107 -7.58 -16.38 -4.44
N LEU A 108 -7.37 -16.37 -5.75
CA LEU A 108 -8.34 -15.87 -6.71
C LEU A 108 -8.74 -16.99 -7.65
N THR A 109 -10.00 -16.99 -8.05
CA THR A 109 -10.57 -17.90 -9.04
C THR A 109 -11.02 -17.07 -10.24
N GLU A 110 -10.63 -17.51 -11.43
CA GLU A 110 -11.11 -16.94 -12.68
C GLU A 110 -12.48 -17.56 -13.01
N ASP A 111 -13.43 -16.73 -13.42
CA ASP A 111 -14.72 -17.22 -13.88
C ASP A 111 -14.72 -17.58 -15.37
N GLU A 112 -15.85 -18.08 -15.86
CA GLU A 112 -16.05 -18.47 -17.27
C GLU A 112 -15.85 -17.31 -18.26
N ASN A 113 -15.93 -16.05 -17.79
CA ASN A 113 -15.74 -14.85 -18.60
C ASN A 113 -14.31 -14.29 -18.54
N GLY A 114 -13.37 -15.01 -17.90
CA GLY A 114 -11.99 -14.56 -17.72
C GLY A 114 -11.82 -13.46 -16.67
N LYS A 115 -12.78 -13.28 -15.76
CA LYS A 115 -12.73 -12.28 -14.69
C LYS A 115 -12.33 -12.90 -13.37
N TRP A 116 -11.36 -12.26 -12.73
CA TRP A 116 -10.89 -12.67 -11.41
C TRP A 116 -11.85 -12.25 -10.29
N ARG A 117 -12.14 -13.20 -9.39
CA ARG A 117 -12.82 -12.98 -8.12
C ARG A 117 -12.09 -13.71 -6.99
N HIS A 118 -12.44 -13.39 -5.75
CA HIS A 118 -11.94 -14.14 -4.60
C HIS A 118 -12.42 -15.59 -4.71
N THR A 119 -11.55 -16.52 -4.32
CA THR A 119 -11.89 -17.94 -4.23
C THR A 119 -12.92 -18.14 -3.12
N ASN A 120 -14.00 -18.86 -3.41
CA ASN A 120 -15.01 -19.16 -2.43
C ASN A 120 -14.75 -20.51 -1.75
N HIS A 121 -14.01 -20.47 -0.64
CA HIS A 121 -13.65 -21.66 0.12
C HIS A 121 -14.88 -22.37 0.74
N THR A 122 -16.00 -21.67 0.95
CA THR A 122 -17.25 -22.30 1.42
C THR A 122 -17.80 -23.31 0.41
N PHE A 123 -17.60 -23.06 -0.89
CA PHE A 123 -17.97 -23.98 -1.97
C PHE A 123 -16.81 -24.88 -2.40
N LYS A 124 -15.75 -24.99 -1.58
CA LYS A 124 -14.55 -25.79 -1.86
C LYS A 124 -13.87 -25.45 -3.19
N GLU A 125 -13.99 -24.20 -3.63
CA GLU A 125 -13.19 -23.73 -4.76
C GLU A 125 -11.72 -23.70 -4.36
N ASP A 126 -10.86 -24.08 -5.30
CA ASP A 126 -9.41 -23.96 -5.17
C ASP A 126 -8.89 -23.09 -6.31
N GLY A 127 -8.45 -21.89 -5.97
CA GLY A 127 -7.90 -20.93 -6.92
C GLY A 127 -6.40 -20.76 -6.71
N PRO A 128 -5.63 -20.38 -7.74
CA PRO A 128 -4.20 -20.12 -7.59
C PRO A 128 -3.91 -19.12 -6.47
N ARG A 129 -2.81 -19.37 -5.75
CA ARG A 129 -2.32 -18.46 -4.72
C ARG A 129 -1.85 -17.16 -5.37
N CYS A 130 -2.24 -16.05 -4.76
CA CYS A 130 -1.89 -14.70 -5.14
C CYS A 130 -1.43 -13.91 -3.91
N VAL A 131 -0.87 -12.74 -4.18
CA VAL A 131 -0.46 -11.76 -3.17
C VAL A 131 -1.18 -10.46 -3.46
N LEU A 132 -1.81 -9.90 -2.43
CA LEU A 132 -2.22 -8.51 -2.44
C LEU A 132 -0.96 -7.66 -2.27
N ALA A 133 -0.61 -6.90 -3.30
CA ALA A 133 0.62 -6.14 -3.37
C ALA A 133 0.34 -4.63 -3.38
N GLY A 134 1.14 -3.89 -2.60
CA GLY A 134 1.14 -2.43 -2.58
C GLY A 134 2.29 -1.87 -3.42
N PHE A 135 1.99 -0.91 -4.29
CA PHE A 135 3.00 -0.24 -5.11
C PHE A 135 3.35 1.10 -4.47
N ILE A 136 4.58 1.23 -3.96
CA ILE A 136 5.09 2.47 -3.34
C ILE A 136 6.00 3.17 -4.35
N PRO A 137 5.65 4.38 -4.85
CA PRO A 137 6.53 5.15 -5.72
C PRO A 137 7.79 5.63 -5.00
N TYR A 138 8.91 5.70 -5.70
CA TYR A 138 10.13 6.36 -5.19
C TYR A 138 9.88 7.82 -4.85
N ASP A 139 8.97 8.47 -5.57
CA ASP A 139 8.55 9.86 -5.35
C ASP A 139 7.91 10.05 -3.94
N PHE A 140 7.42 8.97 -3.30
CA PHE A 140 6.89 9.01 -1.93
C PHE A 140 7.98 8.78 -0.88
N ILE A 141 9.12 8.21 -1.24
CA ILE A 141 10.20 7.86 -0.31
C ILE A 141 11.09 9.08 -0.09
N ASP A 142 11.25 9.46 1.17
CA ASP A 142 12.08 10.60 1.55
C ASP A 142 13.48 10.16 1.99
N ASN A 143 13.55 9.10 2.80
CA ASN A 143 14.79 8.52 3.28
C ASN A 143 14.67 7.01 3.54
N VAL A 144 15.81 6.33 3.57
CA VAL A 144 15.92 4.92 3.96
C VAL A 144 17.11 4.78 4.91
N ASP A 145 16.86 4.16 6.05
CA ASP A 145 17.90 3.68 6.95
C ASP A 145 18.05 2.18 6.73
N TRP A 146 19.16 1.77 6.12
CA TRP A 146 19.40 0.39 5.69
C TRP A 146 19.82 -0.54 6.83
N ASP A 147 20.30 0.01 7.94
CA ASP A 147 20.83 -0.77 9.07
C ASP A 147 19.72 -1.14 10.08
N GLY A 148 18.54 -0.53 9.94
CA GLY A 148 17.42 -0.72 10.85
C GLY A 148 17.60 0.08 12.14
N ASP A 149 16.89 -0.31 13.19
CA ASP A 149 16.97 0.35 14.49
C ASP A 149 16.94 -0.65 15.66
N ARG A 150 16.83 -0.13 16.89
CA ARG A 150 16.81 -0.94 18.11
C ARG A 150 15.62 -1.90 18.23
N TYR A 151 14.55 -1.70 17.45
CA TYR A 151 13.34 -2.51 17.49
C TYR A 151 13.29 -3.52 16.35
N TYR A 152 13.73 -3.10 15.15
CA TYR A 152 13.81 -3.97 13.98
C TYR A 152 15.13 -3.78 13.26
N TYR A 153 15.89 -4.87 13.08
CA TYR A 153 17.10 -4.91 12.27
C TYR A 153 16.85 -4.82 10.75
N SER A 154 15.58 -4.68 10.34
CA SER A 154 15.18 -4.50 8.95
C SER A 154 15.26 -3.03 8.56
N PRO A 155 15.57 -2.71 7.28
CA PRO A 155 15.61 -1.33 6.82
C PRO A 155 14.34 -0.54 7.13
N ASN A 156 14.50 0.69 7.62
CA ASN A 156 13.41 1.63 7.84
C ASN A 156 13.26 2.53 6.61
N VAL A 157 12.15 2.39 5.89
CA VAL A 157 11.76 3.21 4.74
C VAL A 157 10.83 4.32 5.23
N PHE A 158 11.33 5.54 5.21
CA PHE A 158 10.57 6.74 5.57
C PHE A 158 9.92 7.34 4.32
N CYS A 159 8.59 7.34 4.28
CA CYS A 159 7.83 7.79 3.12
C CYS A 159 6.58 8.59 3.50
N TYR A 160 6.03 9.29 2.51
CA TYR A 160 4.79 10.04 2.65
C TYR A 160 3.58 9.18 2.33
N PHE A 161 2.62 9.12 3.24
CA PHE A 161 1.37 8.38 3.05
C PHE A 161 0.35 9.21 2.26
N ASP A 162 0.74 9.62 1.05
CA ASP A 162 -0.01 10.53 0.17
C ASP A 162 -0.98 9.84 -0.79
N GLY A 163 -0.98 8.51 -0.77
CA GLY A 163 -1.90 7.65 -1.50
C GLY A 163 -3.33 7.75 -0.98
N GLU A 164 -4.19 6.90 -1.53
CA GLU A 164 -5.57 6.83 -1.09
C GLU A 164 -5.65 6.33 0.36
N ARG A 165 -6.62 6.84 1.13
CA ARG A 165 -6.83 6.49 2.55
C ARG A 165 -5.60 6.68 3.45
N HIS A 166 -4.73 7.64 3.12
CA HIS A 166 -3.48 7.87 3.84
C HIS A 166 -2.61 6.61 3.84
N SER A 167 -2.36 6.07 2.66
CA SER A 167 -1.47 4.93 2.47
C SER A 167 -0.23 5.36 1.68
N PRO A 168 0.88 4.59 1.74
CA PRO A 168 2.04 4.86 0.90
C PRO A 168 1.87 4.33 -0.53
N PHE A 169 0.66 3.89 -0.91
CA PHE A 169 0.44 3.20 -2.18
C PHE A 169 -0.13 4.13 -3.25
N GLU A 170 0.44 4.08 -4.45
CA GLU A 170 -0.22 4.64 -5.63
C GLU A 170 -1.32 3.72 -6.15
N ARG A 171 -1.13 2.39 -6.02
CA ARG A 171 -2.10 1.36 -6.38
C ARG A 171 -1.90 0.11 -5.54
N VAL A 172 -2.98 -0.65 -5.38
CA VAL A 172 -2.99 -1.94 -4.70
C VAL A 172 -3.60 -2.96 -5.65
N MET A 173 -2.86 -4.03 -5.92
CA MET A 173 -3.23 -5.03 -6.94
C MET A 173 -3.09 -6.43 -6.39
N TYR A 174 -3.87 -7.35 -6.94
CA TYR A 174 -3.58 -8.76 -6.82
C TYR A 174 -2.52 -9.14 -7.85
N CYS A 175 -1.53 -9.88 -7.39
CA CYS A 175 -0.44 -10.35 -8.21
C CYS A 175 -0.18 -11.83 -8.01
N GLN A 176 0.23 -12.50 -9.08
CA GLN A 176 0.77 -13.84 -9.03
C GLN A 176 2.29 -13.76 -8.91
N MET A 177 2.85 -14.55 -8.00
CA MET A 177 4.30 -14.72 -7.90
C MET A 177 4.70 -15.96 -8.69
N TRP A 178 5.82 -15.87 -9.39
CA TRP A 178 6.48 -17.00 -10.02
C TRP A 178 7.99 -16.79 -9.94
N ASP A 179 8.73 -17.90 -9.93
CA ASP A 179 10.19 -17.87 -9.92
C ASP A 179 10.71 -17.96 -11.35
N PHE A 180 11.64 -17.08 -11.70
CA PHE A 180 12.37 -17.13 -12.96
C PHE A 180 13.87 -17.13 -12.66
N ASP A 181 14.51 -18.29 -12.82
CA ASP A 181 15.94 -18.48 -12.57
C ASP A 181 16.39 -18.06 -11.15
N GLY A 182 15.58 -18.42 -10.14
CA GLY A 182 15.83 -18.06 -8.74
C GLY A 182 15.51 -16.61 -8.39
N VAL A 183 14.92 -15.85 -9.33
CA VAL A 183 14.49 -14.47 -9.12
C VAL A 183 12.96 -14.42 -9.06
N PRO A 184 12.37 -13.97 -7.94
CA PRO A 184 10.92 -13.85 -7.86
C PRO A 184 10.44 -12.73 -8.77
N GLN A 185 9.49 -13.06 -9.62
CA GLN A 185 8.81 -12.15 -10.53
C GLN A 185 7.35 -12.00 -10.11
N VAL A 186 6.80 -10.81 -10.33
CA VAL A 186 5.42 -10.49 -9.98
C VAL A 186 4.63 -10.16 -11.25
N ARG A 187 3.57 -10.92 -11.50
CA ARG A 187 2.60 -10.68 -12.58
C ARG A 187 1.34 -10.05 -12.02
N GLU A 188 0.94 -8.91 -12.55
CA GLU A 188 -0.30 -8.21 -12.17
C GLU A 188 -1.53 -8.99 -12.69
N LEU A 189 -2.49 -9.30 -11.81
CA LEU A 189 -3.76 -9.95 -12.16
C LEU A 189 -4.91 -8.94 -12.27
N GLY A 190 -4.95 -7.95 -11.39
CA GLY A 190 -5.95 -6.89 -11.43
C GLY A 190 -5.97 -6.00 -10.19
N MET A 191 -6.68 -4.88 -10.26
CA MET A 191 -6.81 -3.95 -9.13
C MET A 191 -7.66 -4.57 -8.01
N TYR A 192 -7.20 -4.40 -6.76
CA TYR A 192 -7.89 -4.88 -5.57
C TYR A 192 -9.37 -4.46 -5.53
N LYS A 193 -9.64 -3.19 -5.84
CA LYS A 193 -10.99 -2.62 -5.78
C LYS A 193 -11.95 -3.26 -6.78
N ASP A 194 -11.48 -3.54 -7.98
CA ASP A 194 -12.32 -4.06 -9.05
C ASP A 194 -12.62 -5.54 -8.79
N ILE A 195 -11.61 -6.32 -8.42
CA ILE A 195 -11.77 -7.73 -8.02
C ILE A 195 -12.65 -7.85 -6.77
N SER A 196 -12.46 -6.99 -5.77
CA SER A 196 -13.30 -6.96 -4.56
C SER A 196 -14.76 -6.59 -4.88
N ARG A 197 -14.98 -5.60 -5.75
CA ARG A 197 -16.32 -5.21 -6.19
C ARG A 197 -17.00 -6.34 -6.96
N TYR A 198 -16.25 -7.01 -7.83
CA TYR A 198 -16.73 -8.14 -8.62
C TYR A 198 -17.12 -9.33 -7.75
N SER A 199 -16.27 -9.66 -6.77
CA SER A 199 -16.50 -10.75 -5.82
C SER A 199 -17.75 -10.53 -4.97
N LYS A 200 -17.95 -9.30 -4.48
CA LYS A 200 -19.17 -8.93 -3.73
C LYS A 200 -20.45 -9.11 -4.53
N ARG A 201 -20.43 -8.80 -5.84
CA ARG A 201 -21.59 -9.02 -6.72
C ARG A 201 -21.94 -10.50 -6.88
N HIS A 202 -20.97 -11.39 -6.68
CA HIS A 202 -21.13 -12.84 -6.76
C HIS A 202 -21.27 -13.51 -5.38
N GLY A 203 -21.54 -12.73 -4.33
CA GLY A 203 -21.76 -13.26 -2.98
C GLY A 203 -20.52 -13.83 -2.31
N VAL A 204 -19.31 -13.60 -2.85
CA VAL A 204 -18.06 -14.08 -2.24
C VAL A 204 -17.54 -13.02 -1.26
N PRO A 205 -17.30 -13.37 0.02
CA PRO A 205 -16.76 -12.43 0.99
C PRO A 205 -15.36 -11.94 0.56
N THR A 206 -15.12 -10.64 0.73
CA THR A 206 -13.80 -10.04 0.48
C THR A 206 -12.86 -10.26 1.67
N PHE A 207 -11.55 -10.23 1.43
CA PHE A 207 -10.54 -10.13 2.48
C PHE A 207 -10.93 -9.00 3.46
N SER A 208 -11.11 -9.37 4.72
CA SER A 208 -11.32 -8.48 5.87
C SER A 208 -9.99 -8.09 6.49
#